data_AF-A0AAV5DF08-F1
#
_entry.id   AF-A0AAV5DF08-F1
#
_cell.length_a   1.000
_cell.length_b   1.000
_cell.length_c   1.000
_cell.angle_alpha   90.00
_cell.angle_beta   90.00
_cell.angle_gamma   90.00
#
_symmetry.space_group_name_H-M   'P 1'
#
loop_
_entity.id
_entity.type
_entity.pdbx_description
1 polymer ?
#
loop_
_entity_poly.entity_id
_entity_poly.type
_entity_poly.pdbx_seq_one_letter_code
_entity_poly.pdbx_strand_id
1 'polypeptide(L)'
;MFFSKNSTDVMKGEVLDSLQIPNEALAEKYLGLPPALGRSTKEAFEYMLTRIKGLVGAWSGKEASCAGREVLIKSQAQDVPTYPMSCFLIPLSTCNKMKSTISSYRWGSSADNKRMHWMRWELLSGPMMKGGMDFRDLPLFNKALLGKQGWRLMEQPGSLYARVLKGRYYHDGDFLTATRKKHASHTWRAIMKGREVLHEGLIRRLGDGRGTNIWNDRWITNHPLGKPFTQRSNHQVWFVSELLTASGQWNETLLREIFCDFDVKAILSTNIYGRGEDFWA
;
A
#
# COMPACT_ATOMS: atom_id res chain seq x y z
N MET A 1 18.27 -22.63 -5.11
CA MET A 1 18.25 -21.97 -3.77
C MET A 1 19.30 -20.85 -3.73
N PHE A 2 19.11 -19.79 -2.92
CA PHE A 2 20.12 -18.73 -2.72
C PHE A 2 20.72 -18.84 -1.32
N PHE A 3 22.05 -18.82 -1.25
CA PHE A 3 22.78 -18.84 0.02
C PHE A 3 23.47 -17.51 0.26
N SER A 4 23.64 -17.16 1.53
CA SER A 4 24.42 -15.98 1.89
C SER A 4 25.89 -16.22 1.56
N LYS A 5 26.67 -15.14 1.33
CA LYS A 5 28.12 -15.23 1.13
C LYS A 5 28.88 -15.89 2.30
N ASN A 6 28.24 -15.99 3.48
CA ASN A 6 28.85 -16.56 4.68
C ASN A 6 28.52 -18.05 4.86
N SER A 7 27.82 -18.68 3.93
CA SER A 7 27.41 -20.09 4.03
C SER A 7 28.49 -20.97 3.42
N THR A 8 29.03 -21.92 4.19
CA THR A 8 30.05 -22.86 3.71
C THR A 8 29.43 -23.87 2.73
N ASP A 9 30.23 -24.44 1.84
CA ASP A 9 29.75 -25.42 0.86
C ASP A 9 29.22 -26.71 1.49
N VAL A 10 29.71 -27.05 2.68
CA VAL A 10 29.17 -28.15 3.50
C VAL A 10 27.72 -27.86 3.93
N MET A 11 27.46 -26.68 4.51
CA MET A 11 26.11 -26.30 4.93
C MET A 11 25.15 -26.18 3.75
N LYS A 12 25.64 -25.75 2.59
CA LYS A 12 24.84 -25.70 1.36
C LYS A 12 24.45 -27.10 0.91
N GLY A 13 25.41 -28.03 0.88
CA GLY A 13 25.17 -29.43 0.53
C GLY A 13 24.12 -30.09 1.43
N GLU A 14 24.28 -29.96 2.75
CA GLU A 14 23.32 -30.50 3.73
C GLU A 14 21.89 -29.99 3.50
N VAL A 15 21.73 -28.69 3.23
CA VAL A 15 20.42 -28.08 2.99
C VAL A 15 19.84 -28.48 1.64
N LEU A 16 20.66 -28.59 0.60
CA LEU A 16 20.24 -29.04 -0.73
C LEU A 16 19.77 -30.50 -0.70
N ASP A 17 20.50 -31.37 -0.01
CA ASP A 17 20.15 -32.78 0.18
C ASP A 17 18.88 -32.93 1.01
N SER A 18 18.75 -32.19 2.11
CA SER A 18 17.55 -32.23 2.97
C SER A 18 16.29 -31.73 2.25
N LEU A 19 16.42 -30.77 1.33
CA LEU A 19 15.30 -30.22 0.57
C LEU A 19 15.07 -30.91 -0.78
N GLN A 20 15.92 -31.87 -1.15
CA GLN A 20 15.92 -32.55 -2.44
C GLN A 20 15.96 -31.57 -3.63
N ILE A 21 16.72 -30.48 -3.51
CA ILE A 21 16.85 -29.46 -4.56
C ILE A 21 18.19 -29.66 -5.27
N PRO A 22 18.20 -29.97 -6.59
CA PRO A 22 19.41 -30.42 -7.26
C PRO A 22 20.43 -29.31 -7.56
N ASN A 23 20.04 -28.02 -7.58
CA ASN A 23 20.94 -26.93 -7.95
C ASN A 23 20.70 -25.61 -7.21
N GLU A 24 21.79 -24.85 -7.02
CA GLU A 24 21.72 -23.43 -6.68
C GLU A 24 21.13 -22.64 -7.85
N ALA A 25 20.19 -21.74 -7.55
CA ALA A 25 19.58 -20.92 -8.60
C ALA A 25 20.42 -19.65 -8.70
N LEU A 26 21.37 -19.60 -9.65
CA LEU A 26 22.41 -18.57 -9.65
C LEU A 26 21.94 -17.20 -10.18
N ALA A 27 20.85 -17.10 -10.94
CA ALA A 27 20.36 -15.81 -11.43
C ALA A 27 18.92 -15.85 -11.99
N GLU A 28 18.11 -16.85 -11.63
CA GLU A 28 16.79 -17.00 -12.25
C GLU A 28 15.74 -16.13 -11.57
N LYS A 29 14.89 -15.51 -12.40
CA LYS A 29 13.72 -14.77 -11.91
C LYS A 29 12.71 -15.76 -11.35
N TYR A 30 12.33 -15.59 -10.09
CA TYR A 30 11.23 -16.36 -9.50
C TYR A 30 9.93 -15.61 -9.72
N LEU A 31 8.94 -16.24 -10.38
CA LEU A 31 7.67 -15.62 -10.76
C LEU A 31 7.85 -14.29 -11.53
N GLY A 32 8.91 -14.20 -12.35
CA GLY A 32 9.23 -13.00 -13.12
C GLY A 32 9.87 -11.85 -12.31
N LEU A 33 10.21 -12.08 -11.04
CA LEU A 33 10.88 -11.11 -10.17
C LEU A 33 12.30 -11.55 -9.79
N PRO A 34 13.21 -10.60 -9.55
CA PRO A 34 14.53 -10.91 -9.00
C PRO A 34 14.37 -11.43 -7.56
N PRO A 35 14.86 -12.65 -7.26
CA PRO A 35 14.73 -13.26 -5.93
C PRO A 35 15.56 -12.56 -4.86
N ALA A 36 16.67 -11.93 -5.25
CA ALA A 36 17.48 -11.08 -4.39
C ALA A 36 17.71 -9.72 -5.07
N LEU A 37 17.32 -8.65 -4.39
CA LEU A 37 17.66 -7.29 -4.82
C LEU A 37 19.00 -6.89 -4.18
N GLY A 38 19.98 -6.56 -5.03
CA GLY A 38 21.25 -5.99 -4.62
C GLY A 38 21.11 -4.53 -4.13
N ARG A 39 22.25 -3.83 -3.99
CA ARG A 39 22.25 -2.41 -3.60
C ARG A 39 21.67 -1.49 -4.68
N SER A 40 21.81 -1.84 -5.96
CA SER A 40 21.18 -1.14 -7.09
C SER A 40 19.84 -1.79 -7.42
N THR A 41 18.73 -1.10 -7.13
CA THR A 41 17.38 -1.56 -7.49
C THR A 41 16.94 -1.11 -8.87
N LYS A 42 17.65 -0.15 -9.49
CA LYS A 42 17.24 0.44 -10.78
C LYS A 42 17.32 -0.60 -11.90
N GLU A 43 18.48 -1.23 -12.07
CA GLU A 43 18.74 -2.25 -13.10
C GLU A 43 17.79 -3.44 -12.96
N ALA A 44 17.52 -3.86 -11.72
CA ALA A 44 16.65 -4.99 -11.42
C ALA A 44 15.21 -4.81 -11.95
N PHE A 45 14.76 -3.56 -12.16
CA PHE A 45 13.41 -3.21 -12.61
C PHE A 45 13.35 -2.70 -14.05
N GLU A 46 14.48 -2.60 -14.77
CA GLU A 46 14.49 -2.09 -16.15
C GLU A 46 13.73 -3.02 -17.12
N TYR A 47 13.66 -4.32 -16.82
CA TYR A 47 12.90 -5.27 -17.65
C TYR A 47 11.42 -4.87 -17.83
N MET A 48 10.80 -4.21 -16.83
CA MET A 48 9.41 -3.73 -16.94
C MET A 48 9.30 -2.64 -18.00
N LEU A 49 10.26 -1.70 -17.99
CA LEU A 49 10.32 -0.64 -18.99
C LEU A 49 10.56 -1.24 -20.39
N THR A 50 11.48 -2.20 -20.51
CA THR A 50 11.74 -2.89 -21.78
C THR A 50 10.49 -3.61 -22.30
N ARG A 51 9.74 -4.29 -21.41
CA ARG A 51 8.48 -4.94 -21.78
C ARG A 51 7.42 -3.94 -22.25
N ILE A 52 7.25 -2.81 -21.54
CA ILE A 52 6.32 -1.75 -21.94
C ILE A 52 6.73 -1.14 -23.28
N LYS A 53 8.02 -0.89 -23.51
CA LYS A 53 8.53 -0.41 -24.80
C LYS A 53 8.27 -1.41 -25.92
N GLY A 54 8.46 -2.70 -25.69
CA GLY A 54 8.16 -3.76 -26.65
C GLY A 54 6.67 -3.80 -27.02
N LEU A 55 5.78 -3.69 -26.03
CA LEU A 55 4.34 -3.59 -26.26
C LEU A 55 3.97 -2.36 -27.11
N VAL A 56 4.47 -1.18 -26.73
CA VAL A 56 4.25 0.07 -27.46
C VAL A 56 4.80 -0.01 -28.88
N GLY A 57 5.98 -0.61 -29.07
CA GLY A 57 6.55 -0.86 -30.40
C GLY A 57 5.65 -1.75 -31.26
N ALA A 58 5.18 -2.87 -30.71
CA ALA A 58 4.27 -3.78 -31.41
C ALA A 58 2.93 -3.12 -31.78
N TRP A 59 2.41 -2.23 -30.93
CA TRP A 59 1.17 -1.49 -31.23
C TRP A 59 1.39 -0.33 -32.19
N SER A 60 2.57 0.28 -32.22
CA SER A 60 2.87 1.40 -33.11
C SER A 60 2.82 1.04 -34.59
N GLY A 61 3.03 -0.23 -34.93
CA GLY A 61 2.85 -0.77 -36.28
C GLY A 61 1.40 -1.07 -36.66
N LYS A 62 0.44 -0.94 -35.73
CA LYS A 62 -0.99 -1.14 -35.98
C LYS A 62 -1.71 0.20 -35.76
N GLU A 63 -2.46 0.68 -36.74
CA GLU A 63 -3.22 1.92 -36.56
C GLU A 63 -4.36 1.71 -35.55
N ALA A 64 -4.12 2.11 -34.30
CA ALA A 64 -5.12 2.09 -33.25
C ALA A 64 -5.78 3.46 -33.10
N SER A 65 -7.11 3.45 -33.01
CA SER A 65 -7.91 4.63 -32.67
C SER A 65 -7.55 5.19 -31.28
N CYS A 66 -7.94 6.44 -31.00
CA CYS A 66 -7.71 7.09 -29.71
C CYS A 66 -8.21 6.24 -28.53
N ALA A 67 -9.43 5.70 -28.63
CA ALA A 67 -10.01 4.79 -27.64
C ALA A 67 -9.27 3.44 -27.58
N GLY A 68 -8.85 2.89 -28.73
CA GLY A 68 -8.08 1.65 -28.77
C GLY A 68 -6.74 1.76 -28.02
N ARG A 69 -6.03 2.89 -28.17
CA ARG A 69 -4.78 3.15 -27.44
C ARG A 69 -5.00 3.21 -25.94
N GLU A 70 -6.08 3.85 -25.50
CA GLU A 70 -6.44 3.91 -24.07
C GLU A 70 -6.65 2.51 -23.49
N VAL A 71 -7.41 1.67 -24.18
CA VAL A 71 -7.67 0.28 -23.76
C VAL A 71 -6.37 -0.51 -23.68
N LEU A 72 -5.48 -0.42 -24.68
CA LEU A 72 -4.19 -1.12 -24.69
C LEU A 72 -3.29 -0.67 -23.53
N ILE A 73 -3.24 0.63 -23.25
CA ILE A 73 -2.48 1.18 -22.14
C ILE A 73 -2.98 0.62 -20.81
N LYS A 74 -4.30 0.71 -20.56
CA LYS A 74 -4.90 0.28 -19.29
C LYS A 74 -4.79 -1.22 -19.06
N SER A 75 -5.09 -2.01 -20.09
CA SER A 75 -5.18 -3.48 -19.98
C SER A 75 -3.82 -4.18 -20.02
N GLN A 76 -2.83 -3.64 -20.74
CA GLN A 76 -1.54 -4.31 -20.93
C GLN A 76 -0.39 -3.53 -20.31
N ALA A 77 -0.15 -2.27 -20.72
CA ALA A 77 1.03 -1.52 -20.27
C ALA A 77 1.01 -1.23 -18.76
N GLN A 78 -0.14 -0.84 -18.23
CA GLN A 78 -0.33 -0.55 -16.80
C GLN A 78 -0.49 -1.81 -15.94
N ASP A 79 -0.67 -2.98 -16.56
CA ASP A 79 -0.73 -4.25 -15.84
C ASP A 79 0.66 -4.87 -15.61
N VAL A 80 1.62 -4.64 -16.51
CA VAL A 80 3.01 -5.10 -16.39
C VAL A 80 3.62 -4.86 -15.00
N PRO A 81 3.52 -3.66 -14.40
CA PRO A 81 4.13 -3.40 -13.10
C PRO A 81 3.26 -3.82 -11.91
N THR A 82 2.01 -4.28 -12.09
CA THR A 82 1.07 -4.59 -10.99
C THR A 82 1.69 -5.59 -9.99
N TYR A 83 2.18 -6.72 -10.48
CA TYR A 83 2.76 -7.75 -9.62
C TYR A 83 4.06 -7.28 -8.93
N PRO A 84 5.07 -6.73 -9.65
CA PRO A 84 6.26 -6.16 -9.02
C PRO A 84 5.99 -5.07 -7.99
N MET A 85 5.06 -4.16 -8.26
CA MET A 85 4.67 -3.08 -7.35
C MET A 85 3.95 -3.61 -6.10
N SER A 86 3.37 -4.81 -6.14
CA SER A 86 2.77 -5.42 -4.94
C SER A 86 3.83 -5.92 -3.95
N CYS A 87 5.04 -6.23 -4.40
CA CYS A 87 6.11 -6.78 -3.56
C CYS A 87 7.21 -5.76 -3.23
N PHE A 88 7.44 -4.79 -4.10
CA PHE A 88 8.56 -3.86 -4.01
C PHE A 88 8.12 -2.41 -4.22
N LEU A 89 8.87 -1.49 -3.61
CA LEU A 89 8.80 -0.07 -3.91
C LEU A 89 9.71 0.23 -5.10
N ILE A 90 9.11 0.54 -6.24
CA ILE A 90 9.81 0.83 -7.49
C ILE A 90 10.39 2.26 -7.42
N PRO A 91 11.66 2.47 -7.83
CA PRO A 91 12.25 3.80 -7.85
C PRO A 91 11.44 4.79 -8.71
N LEU A 92 11.29 6.02 -8.22
CA LEU A 92 10.54 7.08 -8.92
C LEU A 92 11.07 7.32 -10.35
N SER A 93 12.39 7.22 -10.55
CA SER A 93 13.01 7.33 -11.87
C SER A 93 12.47 6.29 -12.87
N THR A 94 12.26 5.06 -12.41
CA THR A 94 11.76 3.96 -13.26
C THR A 94 10.27 4.18 -13.55
N CYS A 95 9.49 4.59 -12.54
CA CYS A 95 8.09 4.98 -12.73
C CYS A 95 7.94 6.11 -13.74
N ASN A 96 8.78 7.14 -13.67
CA ASN A 96 8.77 8.27 -14.61
C ASN A 96 9.15 7.85 -16.03
N LYS A 97 10.14 6.95 -16.19
CA LYS A 97 10.47 6.37 -17.51
C LYS A 97 9.28 5.60 -18.10
N MET A 98 8.61 4.76 -17.31
CA MET A 98 7.40 4.03 -17.75
C MET A 98 6.26 4.99 -18.11
N LYS A 99 5.98 5.98 -17.25
CA LYS A 99 5.01 7.05 -17.50
C LYS A 99 5.31 7.77 -18.81
N SER A 100 6.57 8.12 -19.06
CA SER A 100 6.99 8.79 -20.30
C SER A 100 6.73 7.92 -21.53
N THR A 101 7.06 6.63 -21.49
CA THR A 101 6.81 5.73 -22.63
C THR A 101 5.31 5.59 -22.91
N ILE A 102 4.50 5.44 -21.86
CA ILE A 102 3.05 5.33 -21.99
C ILE A 102 2.44 6.64 -22.51
N SER A 103 2.89 7.78 -22.00
CA SER A 103 2.37 9.09 -22.42
C SER A 103 2.75 9.41 -23.86
N SER A 104 3.96 9.08 -24.30
CA SER A 104 4.37 9.20 -25.70
C SER A 104 3.48 8.38 -26.63
N TYR A 105 3.10 7.15 -26.26
CA TYR A 105 2.16 6.34 -27.06
C TYR A 105 0.71 6.87 -27.05
N ARG A 106 0.27 7.50 -25.95
CA ARG A 106 -1.07 8.09 -25.90
C ARG A 106 -1.25 9.24 -26.88
N TRP A 107 -0.21 10.06 -27.07
CA TRP A 107 -0.25 11.28 -27.89
C TRP A 107 0.43 11.13 -29.26
N GLY A 108 1.37 10.19 -29.38
CA GLY A 108 2.10 9.84 -30.61
C GLY A 108 1.80 8.42 -31.05
N SER A 109 2.11 8.06 -32.29
CA SER A 109 1.91 6.67 -32.76
C SER A 109 3.01 5.71 -32.27
N SER A 110 4.17 6.20 -31.81
CA SER A 110 5.28 5.38 -31.29
C SER A 110 5.94 6.03 -30.07
N ALA A 111 6.76 5.26 -29.33
CA ALA A 111 7.50 5.76 -28.17
C ALA A 111 8.53 6.84 -28.53
N ASP A 112 9.06 6.82 -29.76
CA ASP A 112 10.13 7.71 -30.22
C ASP A 112 9.62 8.95 -30.96
N ASN A 113 8.35 8.96 -31.37
CA ASN A 113 7.77 10.10 -32.09
C ASN A 113 7.23 11.15 -31.10
N LYS A 114 7.92 12.29 -30.99
CA LYS A 114 7.52 13.40 -30.14
C LYS A 114 6.35 14.15 -30.77
N ARG A 115 5.13 13.84 -30.32
CA ARG A 115 3.93 14.66 -30.60
C ARG A 115 3.59 15.55 -29.42
N MET A 116 2.84 16.62 -29.70
CA MET A 116 2.35 17.53 -28.67
C MET A 116 1.48 16.79 -27.66
N HIS A 117 1.81 16.93 -26.37
CA HIS A 117 0.99 16.41 -25.28
C HIS A 117 -0.09 17.44 -24.94
N TRP A 118 -1.33 17.20 -25.38
CA TRP A 118 -2.43 18.16 -25.20
C TRP A 118 -2.89 18.32 -23.76
N MET A 119 -2.60 17.34 -22.90
CA MET A 119 -2.98 17.38 -21.49
C MET A 119 -1.88 16.80 -20.60
N ARG A 120 -1.75 17.39 -19.41
CA ARG A 120 -0.85 16.91 -18.36
C ARG A 120 -1.27 15.51 -17.89
N TRP A 121 -0.29 14.66 -17.62
CA TRP A 121 -0.55 13.27 -17.24
C TRP A 121 -1.29 13.15 -15.90
N GLU A 122 -1.10 14.11 -14.99
CA GLU A 122 -1.76 14.16 -13.69
C GLU A 122 -3.28 14.32 -13.83
N LEU A 123 -3.74 15.11 -14.82
CA LEU A 123 -5.16 15.26 -15.13
C LEU A 123 -5.71 13.98 -15.76
N LEU A 124 -4.95 13.37 -16.67
CA LEU A 124 -5.31 12.11 -17.31
C LEU A 124 -5.39 10.93 -16.31
N SER A 125 -4.59 10.98 -15.25
CA SER A 125 -4.58 9.96 -14.19
C SER A 125 -5.67 10.15 -13.14
N GLY A 126 -6.45 11.23 -13.26
CA GLY A 126 -7.57 11.49 -12.37
C GLY A 126 -8.77 10.58 -12.63
N PRO A 127 -9.72 10.51 -11.66
CA PRO A 127 -10.97 9.78 -11.82
C PRO A 127 -11.77 10.27 -13.04
N MET A 128 -12.43 9.36 -13.76
CA MET A 128 -13.35 9.74 -14.85
C MET A 128 -14.46 10.71 -14.38
N MET A 129 -14.98 10.53 -13.17
CA MET A 129 -15.98 11.44 -12.57
C MET A 129 -15.47 12.88 -12.37
N LYS A 130 -14.15 13.09 -12.35
CA LYS A 130 -13.50 14.40 -12.22
C LYS A 130 -12.92 14.90 -13.55
N GLY A 131 -13.32 14.30 -14.68
CA GLY A 131 -12.83 14.66 -16.01
C GLY A 131 -11.47 14.05 -16.39
N GLY A 132 -10.98 13.08 -15.63
CA GLY A 132 -9.78 12.31 -15.98
C GLY A 132 -10.08 11.10 -16.87
N MET A 133 -9.05 10.30 -17.17
CA MET A 133 -9.16 9.09 -17.99
C MET A 133 -8.85 7.81 -17.19
N ASP A 134 -8.83 7.83 -15.86
CA ASP A 134 -8.53 6.66 -15.02
C ASP A 134 -7.19 5.96 -15.35
N PHE A 135 -6.21 6.68 -15.90
CA PHE A 135 -4.86 6.13 -15.96
C PHE A 135 -4.28 6.04 -14.55
N ARG A 136 -3.50 4.99 -14.27
CA ARG A 136 -2.84 4.87 -12.97
C ARG A 136 -1.64 5.81 -12.87
N ASP A 137 -1.61 6.63 -11.82
CA ASP A 137 -0.36 7.23 -11.34
C ASP A 137 0.51 6.12 -10.73
N LEU A 138 1.60 5.75 -11.41
CA LEU A 138 2.41 4.59 -11.06
C LEU A 138 3.03 4.68 -9.64
N PRO A 139 3.62 5.81 -9.21
CA PRO A 139 4.06 5.98 -7.83
C PRO A 139 2.95 5.80 -6.78
N LEU A 140 1.79 6.43 -6.98
CA LEU A 140 0.67 6.31 -6.04
C LEU A 140 0.09 4.90 -6.03
N PHE A 141 -0.07 4.29 -7.20
CA PHE A 141 -0.54 2.92 -7.36
C PHE A 141 0.39 1.92 -6.66
N ASN A 142 1.72 2.12 -6.76
CA ASN A 142 2.68 1.28 -6.06
C ASN A 142 2.52 1.39 -4.53
N LYS A 143 2.40 2.61 -3.98
CA LYS A 143 2.16 2.80 -2.55
C LYS A 143 0.84 2.16 -2.10
N ALA A 144 -0.22 2.29 -2.89
CA ALA A 144 -1.52 1.70 -2.60
C ALA A 144 -1.47 0.15 -2.57
N LEU A 145 -0.78 -0.47 -3.53
CA LEU A 145 -0.59 -1.94 -3.55
C LEU A 145 0.22 -2.42 -2.33
N LEU A 146 1.23 -1.67 -1.92
CA LEU A 146 2.00 -1.97 -0.70
C LEU A 146 1.14 -1.76 0.56
N GLY A 147 0.27 -0.74 0.56
CA GLY A 147 -0.72 -0.53 1.61
C GLY A 147 -1.68 -1.72 1.72
N LYS A 148 -2.16 -2.27 0.60
CA LYS A 148 -2.95 -3.50 0.56
C LYS A 148 -2.23 -4.70 1.18
N GLN A 149 -0.91 -4.81 1.01
CA GLN A 149 -0.12 -5.85 1.68
C GLN A 149 0.00 -5.61 3.19
N GLY A 150 0.10 -4.35 3.62
CA GLY A 150 0.05 -3.98 5.04
C GLY A 150 -1.31 -4.29 5.66
N TRP A 151 -2.40 -3.98 4.96
CA TRP A 151 -3.76 -4.30 5.38
C TRP A 151 -3.96 -5.80 5.61
N ARG A 152 -3.48 -6.63 4.67
CA ARG A 152 -3.50 -8.10 4.82
C ARG A 152 -2.78 -8.61 6.06
N LEU A 153 -1.74 -7.91 6.53
CA LEU A 153 -1.07 -8.30 7.80
C LEU A 153 -1.97 -8.11 9.01
N MET A 154 -2.85 -7.11 8.96
CA MET A 154 -3.78 -6.78 10.04
C MET A 154 -5.03 -7.67 9.97
N GLU A 155 -5.59 -7.86 8.78
CA GLU A 155 -6.84 -8.61 8.59
C GLU A 155 -6.65 -10.14 8.70
N GLN A 156 -5.47 -10.65 8.32
CA GLN A 156 -5.21 -12.10 8.29
C GLN A 156 -3.92 -12.47 9.06
N PRO A 157 -3.90 -12.27 10.40
CA PRO A 157 -2.72 -12.50 11.22
C PRO A 157 -2.29 -13.98 11.26
N GLY A 158 -3.21 -14.92 11.02
CA GLY A 158 -2.94 -16.35 10.97
C GLY A 158 -2.23 -16.83 9.69
N SER A 159 -2.19 -16.00 8.64
CA SER A 159 -1.52 -16.37 7.38
C SER A 159 -0.02 -16.58 7.57
N LEU A 160 0.58 -17.48 6.80
CA LEU A 160 2.03 -17.71 6.84
C LEU A 160 2.82 -16.41 6.60
N TYR A 161 2.35 -15.60 5.65
CA TYR A 161 2.89 -14.27 5.36
C TYR A 161 2.91 -13.36 6.59
N ALA A 162 1.79 -13.26 7.32
CA ALA A 162 1.71 -12.43 8.52
C ALA A 162 2.54 -13.00 9.67
N ARG A 163 2.50 -14.31 9.92
CA ARG A 163 3.26 -14.97 10.98
C ARG A 163 4.78 -14.80 10.80
N VAL A 164 5.27 -14.98 9.58
CA VAL A 164 6.71 -14.83 9.25
C VAL A 164 7.16 -13.38 9.43
N LEU A 165 6.38 -12.41 8.93
CA LEU A 165 6.75 -10.99 9.06
C LEU A 165 6.63 -10.48 10.49
N LYS A 166 5.59 -10.89 11.24
CA LYS A 166 5.44 -10.60 12.66
C LYS A 166 6.63 -11.11 13.45
N GLY A 167 6.96 -12.40 13.34
CA GLY A 167 8.08 -13.01 14.04
C GLY A 167 9.42 -12.31 13.73
N ARG A 168 9.65 -11.92 12.48
CA ARG A 168 10.91 -11.26 12.09
C ARG A 168 10.99 -9.78 12.48
N TYR A 169 9.90 -9.03 12.34
CA TYR A 169 9.95 -7.57 12.38
C TYR A 169 9.21 -6.94 13.56
N TYR A 170 8.14 -7.53 14.07
CA TYR A 170 7.27 -6.95 15.12
C TYR A 170 6.67 -8.01 16.05
N HIS A 171 7.49 -8.91 16.58
CA HIS A 171 7.07 -10.02 17.45
C HIS A 171 6.20 -9.59 18.65
N ASP A 172 6.64 -8.56 19.39
CA ASP A 172 5.96 -8.12 20.62
C ASP A 172 4.98 -6.95 20.41
N GLY A 173 4.69 -6.59 19.16
CA GLY A 173 3.97 -5.37 18.86
C GLY A 173 2.93 -5.52 17.76
N ASP A 174 2.36 -4.39 17.39
CA ASP A 174 1.44 -4.27 16.29
C ASP A 174 2.12 -3.78 15.00
N PHE A 175 1.56 -4.14 13.86
CA PHE A 175 2.06 -3.71 12.56
C PHE A 175 2.06 -2.18 12.42
N LEU A 176 1.05 -1.48 12.94
CA LEU A 176 0.94 -0.03 12.79
C LEU A 176 2.03 0.74 13.56
N THR A 177 2.49 0.20 14.69
CA THR A 177 3.50 0.81 15.57
C THR A 177 4.92 0.28 15.32
N ALA A 178 5.07 -0.76 14.49
CA ALA A 178 6.37 -1.36 14.18
C ALA A 178 7.41 -0.33 13.68
N THR A 179 8.68 -0.53 14.03
CA THR A 179 9.78 0.35 13.61
C THR A 179 10.63 -0.27 12.51
N ARG A 180 11.36 0.57 11.76
CA ARG A 180 12.23 0.12 10.68
C ARG A 180 13.57 -0.38 11.24
N LYS A 181 13.77 -1.71 11.25
CA LYS A 181 15.08 -2.31 11.57
C LYS A 181 16.14 -1.97 10.51
N LYS A 182 17.39 -1.75 10.92
CA LYS A 182 18.54 -1.37 10.06
C LYS A 182 18.72 -2.31 8.85
N HIS A 183 18.66 -3.61 9.09
CA HIS A 183 18.84 -4.66 8.09
C HIS A 183 17.51 -5.26 7.59
N ALA A 184 16.45 -4.45 7.56
CA ALA A 184 15.17 -4.87 7.01
C ALA A 184 15.26 -5.25 5.52
N SER A 185 14.52 -6.30 5.12
CA SER A 185 14.38 -6.69 3.72
C SER A 185 13.71 -5.59 2.89
N HIS A 186 13.96 -5.61 1.58
CA HIS A 186 13.32 -4.67 0.64
C HIS A 186 11.79 -4.74 0.71
N THR A 187 11.23 -5.94 0.82
CA THR A 187 9.79 -6.16 0.99
C THR A 187 9.25 -5.50 2.26
N TRP A 188 9.92 -5.68 3.42
CA TRP A 188 9.47 -5.03 4.66
C TRP A 188 9.53 -3.51 4.57
N ARG A 189 10.61 -2.97 4.00
CA ARG A 189 10.74 -1.52 3.77
C ARG A 189 9.63 -1.00 2.84
N ALA A 190 9.24 -1.78 1.83
CA ALA A 190 8.16 -1.43 0.92
C ALA A 190 6.80 -1.45 1.62
N ILE A 191 6.49 -2.50 2.40
CA ILE A 191 5.26 -2.57 3.20
C ILE A 191 5.17 -1.40 4.19
N MET A 192 6.28 -1.05 4.86
CA MET A 192 6.35 0.11 5.75
C MET A 192 6.06 1.43 5.03
N LYS A 193 6.40 1.54 3.74
CA LYS A 193 6.01 2.69 2.90
C LYS A 193 4.54 2.67 2.50
N GLY A 194 3.97 1.49 2.26
CA GLY A 194 2.52 1.33 2.10
C GLY A 194 1.73 1.68 3.37
N ARG A 195 2.31 1.42 4.56
CA ARG A 195 1.70 1.74 5.85
C ARG A 195 1.44 3.23 6.06
N GLU A 196 2.24 4.10 5.45
CA GLU A 196 1.98 5.55 5.47
C GLU A 196 0.59 5.87 4.88
N VAL A 197 0.21 5.19 3.79
CA VAL A 197 -1.13 5.32 3.17
C VAL A 197 -2.23 4.79 4.09
N LEU A 198 -1.96 3.72 4.84
CA LEU A 198 -2.91 3.19 5.81
C LEU A 198 -3.14 4.19 6.95
N HIS A 199 -2.09 4.79 7.52
CA HIS A 199 -2.26 5.82 8.57
C HIS A 199 -3.13 7.01 8.13
N GLU A 200 -3.04 7.39 6.85
CA GLU A 200 -3.87 8.46 6.27
C GLU A 200 -5.32 8.06 6.03
N GLY A 201 -5.60 6.78 5.79
CA GLY A 201 -6.94 6.29 5.40
C GLY A 201 -7.71 5.56 6.49
N LEU A 202 -7.03 4.93 7.45
CA LEU A 202 -7.64 4.04 8.44
C LEU A 202 -8.47 4.81 9.46
N ILE A 203 -9.61 4.22 9.80
CA ILE A 203 -10.48 4.66 10.87
C ILE A 203 -10.86 3.46 11.76
N ARG A 204 -10.88 3.66 13.08
CA ARG A 204 -11.44 2.71 14.03
C ARG A 204 -12.96 2.71 13.91
N ARG A 205 -13.53 1.52 13.77
CA ARG A 205 -14.96 1.26 13.91
C ARG A 205 -15.22 0.76 15.32
N LEU A 206 -16.19 1.39 15.97
CA LEU A 206 -16.49 1.17 17.38
C LEU A 206 -17.37 -0.08 17.56
N GLY A 207 -16.81 -1.10 18.19
CA GLY A 207 -17.53 -2.24 18.72
C GLY A 207 -18.00 -1.94 20.14
N ASP A 208 -17.14 -2.25 21.11
CA ASP A 208 -17.35 -1.99 22.55
C ASP A 208 -16.63 -0.73 23.06
N GLY A 209 -15.79 -0.11 22.22
CA GLY A 209 -15.05 1.12 22.51
C GLY A 209 -13.85 0.94 23.44
N ARG A 210 -13.54 -0.28 23.91
CA ARG A 210 -12.46 -0.53 24.88
C ARG A 210 -11.08 -0.49 24.25
N GLY A 211 -10.99 -0.75 22.95
CA GLY A 211 -9.74 -0.81 22.19
C GLY A 211 -9.39 0.50 21.48
N THR A 212 -10.24 1.52 21.58
CA THR A 212 -10.12 2.78 20.84
C THR A 212 -9.80 3.93 21.79
N ASN A 213 -8.63 4.53 21.59
CA ASN A 213 -8.21 5.71 22.34
C ASN A 213 -8.83 6.98 21.76
N ILE A 214 -9.52 7.75 22.59
CA ILE A 214 -10.27 8.96 22.18
C ILE A 214 -9.38 9.97 21.43
N TRP A 215 -8.14 10.15 21.90
CA TRP A 215 -7.26 11.27 21.53
C TRP A 215 -6.19 10.89 20.49
N ASN A 216 -5.82 9.62 20.46
CA ASN A 216 -4.75 9.12 19.59
C ASN A 216 -5.29 8.43 18.35
N ASP A 217 -6.40 7.71 18.45
CA ASP A 217 -6.98 6.98 17.33
C ASP A 217 -7.92 7.88 16.52
N ARG A 218 -8.04 7.59 15.23
CA ARG A 218 -9.06 8.19 14.37
C ARG A 218 -10.27 7.28 14.40
N TRP A 219 -11.39 7.73 14.95
CA TRP A 219 -12.59 6.92 15.16
C TRP A 219 -13.90 7.67 14.85
N ILE A 220 -13.85 8.99 14.71
CA ILE A 220 -15.01 9.83 14.39
C ILE A 220 -15.14 9.93 12.88
N THR A 221 -16.22 9.39 12.33
CA THR A 221 -16.49 9.43 10.88
C THR A 221 -16.85 10.83 10.41
N ASN A 222 -16.43 11.21 9.20
CA ASN A 222 -16.71 12.52 8.59
C ASN A 222 -16.21 13.73 9.40
N HIS A 223 -15.25 13.51 10.31
CA HIS A 223 -14.58 14.57 11.05
C HIS A 223 -13.25 14.94 10.37
N PRO A 224 -12.85 16.23 10.25
CA PRO A 224 -11.65 16.62 9.51
C PRO A 224 -10.36 15.93 9.98
N LEU A 225 -10.22 15.71 11.29
CA LEU A 225 -9.08 15.00 11.88
C LEU A 225 -9.35 13.51 12.12
N GLY A 226 -10.61 13.07 12.00
CA GLY A 226 -11.05 11.74 12.44
C GLY A 226 -11.06 11.56 13.97
N LYS A 227 -10.75 12.60 14.73
CA LYS A 227 -10.69 12.62 16.20
C LYS A 227 -11.05 14.01 16.74
N PRO A 228 -11.38 14.17 18.03
CA PRO A 228 -11.83 15.43 18.59
C PRO A 228 -10.82 16.58 18.38
N PHE A 229 -11.32 17.79 18.13
CA PHE A 229 -10.53 19.03 18.18
C PHE A 229 -10.27 19.51 19.60
N THR A 230 -11.15 19.15 20.52
CA THR A 230 -11.12 19.61 21.90
C THR A 230 -9.76 19.31 22.51
N GLN A 231 -9.09 20.35 23.01
CA GLN A 231 -7.81 20.18 23.68
C GLN A 231 -8.04 19.44 24.99
N ARG A 232 -7.22 18.41 25.20
CA ARG A 232 -7.24 17.63 26.41
C ARG A 232 -6.87 18.48 27.63
N SER A 233 -7.86 19.02 28.33
CA SER A 233 -7.71 19.44 29.73
C SER A 233 -7.87 18.21 30.63
N ASN A 234 -7.37 18.27 31.88
CA ASN A 234 -7.27 17.31 33.02
C ASN A 234 -8.30 16.15 33.21
N HIS A 235 -8.99 15.69 32.18
CA HIS A 235 -9.96 14.63 32.17
C HIS A 235 -9.27 13.27 32.17
N GLN A 236 -9.83 12.36 32.97
CA GLN A 236 -9.32 11.00 33.19
C GLN A 236 -9.78 10.01 32.12
N VAL A 237 -10.46 10.47 31.07
CA VAL A 237 -11.08 9.60 30.06
C VAL A 237 -10.11 9.32 28.92
N TRP A 238 -9.87 8.04 28.64
CA TRP A 238 -8.91 7.61 27.63
C TRP A 238 -9.53 6.79 26.51
N PHE A 239 -10.52 5.95 26.84
CA PHE A 239 -11.14 5.02 25.91
C PHE A 239 -12.57 5.40 25.60
N VAL A 240 -13.00 5.12 24.37
CA VAL A 240 -14.35 5.44 23.91
C VAL A 240 -15.42 4.74 24.74
N SER A 241 -15.12 3.54 25.27
CA SER A 241 -16.02 2.81 26.17
C SER A 241 -16.44 3.60 27.40
N GLU A 242 -15.61 4.52 27.89
CA GLU A 242 -15.90 5.35 29.06
C GLU A 242 -16.87 6.50 28.74
N LEU A 243 -17.08 6.80 27.45
CA LEU A 243 -18.08 7.76 26.97
C LEU A 243 -19.46 7.10 26.76
N LEU A 244 -19.55 5.78 26.97
CA LEU A 244 -20.77 5.01 26.79
C LEU A 244 -21.47 4.79 28.13
N THR A 245 -22.79 4.78 28.11
CA THR A 245 -23.62 4.34 29.23
C THR A 245 -23.60 2.81 29.32
N ALA A 246 -24.09 2.27 30.44
CA ALA A 246 -24.19 0.82 30.63
C ALA A 246 -25.08 0.11 29.58
N SER A 247 -25.98 0.84 28.91
CA SER A 247 -26.80 0.33 27.80
C SER A 247 -26.08 0.35 26.44
N GLY A 248 -24.81 0.80 26.40
CA GLY A 248 -24.01 0.90 25.17
C GLY A 248 -24.35 2.11 24.29
N GLN A 249 -25.07 3.09 24.83
CA GLN A 249 -25.41 4.34 24.14
C GLN A 249 -24.45 5.47 24.54
N TRP A 250 -24.33 6.50 23.71
CA TRP A 250 -23.53 7.68 24.05
C TRP A 250 -24.06 8.37 25.32
N ASN A 251 -23.17 8.69 26.26
CA ASN A 251 -23.50 9.53 27.40
C ASN A 251 -23.43 11.02 27.01
N GLU A 252 -24.53 11.55 26.49
CA GLU A 252 -24.58 12.92 25.96
C GLU A 252 -24.20 13.98 26.99
N THR A 253 -24.60 13.81 28.25
CA THR A 253 -24.25 14.74 29.33
C THR A 253 -22.74 14.82 29.51
N LEU A 254 -22.08 13.66 29.62
CA LEU A 254 -20.62 13.58 29.76
C LEU A 254 -19.90 14.12 28.51
N LEU A 255 -20.44 13.85 27.31
CA LEU A 255 -19.87 14.37 26.07
C LEU A 255 -19.86 15.91 26.04
N ARG A 256 -20.95 16.56 26.47
CA ARG A 256 -21.06 18.02 26.52
C ARG A 256 -20.17 18.67 27.58
N GLU A 257 -19.81 17.94 28.62
CA GLU A 257 -18.86 18.41 29.63
C GLU A 257 -17.41 18.35 29.13
N ILE A 258 -17.06 17.32 28.35
CA ILE A 258 -15.69 17.07 27.92
C ILE A 258 -15.35 17.73 26.58
N PHE A 259 -16.28 17.73 25.63
CA PHE A 259 -16.02 18.10 24.23
C PHE A 259 -16.75 19.39 23.84
N CYS A 260 -16.18 20.12 22.88
CA CYS A 260 -16.87 21.26 22.27
C CYS A 260 -18.09 20.80 21.45
N ASP A 261 -19.08 21.67 21.27
CA ASP A 261 -20.33 21.34 20.56
C ASP A 261 -20.12 20.77 19.15
N PHE A 262 -19.03 21.14 18.46
CA PHE A 262 -18.70 20.60 17.15
C PHE A 262 -18.33 19.12 17.23
N ASP A 263 -17.43 18.76 18.15
CA ASP A 263 -17.00 17.38 18.38
C ASP A 263 -18.16 16.53 18.90
N VAL A 264 -18.98 17.05 19.84
CA VAL A 264 -20.15 16.33 20.39
C VAL A 264 -21.10 15.89 19.27
N LYS A 265 -21.44 16.80 18.35
CA LYS A 265 -22.32 16.47 17.20
C LYS A 265 -21.71 15.38 16.31
N ALA A 266 -20.40 15.42 16.10
CA ALA A 266 -19.70 14.41 15.29
C ALA A 266 -19.63 13.04 16.01
N ILE A 267 -19.40 13.04 17.32
CA ILE A 267 -19.37 11.83 18.14
C ILE A 267 -20.75 11.18 18.18
N LEU A 268 -21.81 11.95 18.46
CA LEU A 268 -23.18 11.44 18.51
C LEU A 268 -23.66 10.86 17.16
N SER A 269 -23.13 11.36 16.05
CA SER A 269 -23.43 10.81 14.70
C SER A 269 -22.58 9.60 14.31
N THR A 270 -21.55 9.25 15.12
CA THR A 270 -20.72 8.07 14.89
C THR A 270 -21.45 6.83 15.41
N ASN A 271 -21.66 5.85 14.52
CA ASN A 271 -22.33 4.59 14.86
C ASN A 271 -21.47 3.71 15.77
N ILE A 272 -22.11 3.16 16.81
CA ILE A 272 -21.56 2.11 17.67
C ILE A 272 -22.19 0.79 17.23
N TYR A 273 -21.37 -0.19 16.84
CA TYR A 273 -21.85 -1.47 16.34
C TYR A 273 -22.26 -2.41 17.49
N GLY A 274 -21.83 -2.15 18.73
CA GLY A 274 -22.36 -2.73 19.98
C GLY A 274 -22.20 -4.25 20.15
N ARG A 275 -21.68 -4.95 19.15
CA ARG A 275 -21.45 -6.40 19.14
C ARG A 275 -20.08 -6.68 18.54
N GLY A 276 -19.07 -6.84 19.39
CA GLY A 276 -17.71 -7.23 18.99
C GLY A 276 -16.64 -6.25 19.44
N GLU A 277 -15.39 -6.62 19.18
CA GLU A 277 -14.22 -5.77 19.44
C GLU A 277 -14.11 -4.65 18.40
N ASP A 278 -13.47 -3.55 18.80
CA ASP A 278 -13.13 -2.47 17.88
C ASP A 278 -12.18 -2.95 16.77
N PHE A 279 -12.44 -2.55 15.53
CA PHE A 279 -11.64 -2.97 14.36
C PHE A 279 -11.27 -1.79 13.48
N TRP A 280 -10.21 -1.97 12.68
CA TRP A 280 -9.81 -0.98 11.66
C TRP A 280 -10.67 -1.14 10.41
N ALA A 281 -10.98 -0.03 9.74
CA ALA A 281 -11.67 0.03 8.44
C ALA A 281 -11.03 1.07 7.53
#